data_AF-A0A437GVB6-F1
#
_entry.id   AF-A0A437GVB6-F1
#
_cell.length_a   1.000
_cell.length_b   1.000
_cell.length_c   1.000
_cell.angle_alpha   90.00
_cell.angle_beta   90.00
_cell.angle_gamma   90.00
#
_symmetry.space_group_name_H-M   'P 1'
#
loop_
_entity.id
_entity.type
_entity.pdbx_description
1 polymer ?
#
loop_
_entity_poly.entity_id
_entity_poly.type
_entity_poly.pdbx_seq_one_letter_code
_entity_poly.pdbx_strand_id
1 'polypeptide(L)'
;MATIDIISRRLTTHQAALATTGVDPTWDKALHAYLRADVLQQADLEIGAYAGANEVLLRRRWALETKYGKGWRQHPAAGNECHELDAMSKVMDDAWVRDFCAPFWRVSRELALTPSPTMAAAIFKASMIEADDLANDSEFPANAMEVLQADFARLAGEA
;
A
#
# COMPACT_ATOMS: atom_id res chain seq x y z
N MET A 1 -5.61 3.78 -12.36
CA MET A 1 -6.40 4.95 -11.94
C MET A 1 -7.22 4.60 -10.72
N ALA A 2 -6.89 5.24 -9.61
CA ALA A 2 -7.70 5.23 -8.40
C ALA A 2 -9.13 5.78 -8.65
N THR A 3 -10.11 5.20 -7.96
CA THR A 3 -11.49 5.73 -7.93
C THR A 3 -11.58 6.94 -7.01
N ILE A 4 -12.66 7.72 -7.13
CA ILE A 4 -12.93 8.88 -6.26
C ILE A 4 -12.93 8.46 -4.78
N ASP A 5 -13.49 7.29 -4.47
CA ASP A 5 -13.54 6.76 -3.11
C ASP A 5 -12.14 6.45 -2.57
N ILE A 6 -11.25 5.89 -3.39
CA ILE A 6 -9.86 5.60 -3.02
C ILE A 6 -9.10 6.90 -2.74
N ILE A 7 -9.26 7.93 -3.58
CA ILE A 7 -8.61 9.23 -3.42
C ILE A 7 -9.12 9.92 -2.14
N SER A 8 -10.42 9.89 -1.90
CA SER A 8 -11.06 10.54 -0.75
C SER A 8 -10.64 9.89 0.57
N ARG A 9 -10.59 8.56 0.61
CA ARG A 9 -10.09 7.80 1.76
C ARG A 9 -8.63 8.14 2.05
N ARG A 10 -7.77 8.15 1.02
CA ARG A 10 -6.34 8.48 1.16
C ARG A 10 -6.14 9.89 1.70
N LEU A 11 -6.83 10.88 1.14
CA LEU A 11 -6.74 12.26 1.59
C LEU A 11 -7.14 12.39 3.07
N THR A 12 -8.22 11.72 3.46
CA THR A 12 -8.68 11.70 4.85
C THR A 12 -7.63 11.08 5.77
N THR A 13 -7.05 9.94 5.39
CA THR A 13 -5.98 9.28 6.17
C THR A 13 -4.74 10.17 6.31
N HIS A 14 -4.30 10.84 5.24
CA HIS A 14 -3.14 11.74 5.29
C HIS A 14 -3.40 12.99 6.14
N GLN A 15 -4.62 13.55 6.07
CA GLN A 15 -4.98 14.68 6.93
C GLN A 15 -4.99 14.28 8.42
N ALA A 16 -5.55 13.11 8.74
CA ALA A 16 -5.51 12.57 10.09
C ALA A 16 -4.07 12.31 10.56
N ALA A 17 -3.22 11.74 9.70
CA ALA A 17 -1.80 11.54 9.98
C ALA A 17 -1.11 12.87 10.35
N LEU A 18 -1.21 13.88 9.48
CA LEU A 18 -0.55 15.18 9.68
C LEU A 18 -1.01 15.88 10.96
N ALA A 19 -2.27 15.70 11.37
CA ALA A 19 -2.80 16.24 12.62
C ALA A 19 -2.17 15.63 13.89
N THR A 20 -1.38 14.56 13.75
CA THR A 20 -0.69 13.89 14.88
C THR A 20 0.79 14.27 15.00
N THR A 21 1.31 15.10 14.11
CA THR A 21 2.71 15.52 14.09
C THR A 21 3.04 16.57 15.15
N GLY A 22 4.32 16.67 15.54
CA GLY A 22 4.85 17.74 16.38
C GLY A 22 4.71 17.52 17.88
N VAL A 23 4.28 16.32 18.29
CA VAL A 23 4.11 15.96 19.72
C VAL A 23 5.26 15.10 20.22
N ASP A 24 5.70 14.11 19.43
CA ASP A 24 6.77 13.20 19.79
C ASP A 24 7.73 12.96 18.60
N PRO A 25 9.05 13.18 18.76
CA PRO A 25 10.01 13.03 17.66
C PRO A 25 10.13 11.60 17.11
N THR A 26 9.87 10.57 17.94
CA THR A 26 9.96 9.16 17.51
C THR A 26 8.78 8.81 16.63
N TRP A 27 7.58 9.20 17.06
CA TRP A 27 6.35 9.13 16.28
C TRP A 27 6.48 9.88 14.97
N ASP A 28 6.90 11.15 15.00
CA ASP A 28 7.03 11.99 13.80
C ASP A 28 7.98 11.35 12.77
N LYS A 29 9.10 10.79 13.23
CA LYS A 29 10.04 10.09 12.36
C LYS A 29 9.40 8.88 11.68
N ALA A 30 8.69 8.03 12.43
CA ALA A 30 8.01 6.86 11.89
C ALA A 30 6.89 7.26 10.92
N LEU A 31 6.10 8.27 11.29
CA LEU A 31 5.01 8.80 10.49
C LEU A 31 5.49 9.40 9.16
N HIS A 32 6.57 10.16 9.17
CA HIS A 32 7.16 10.70 7.95
C HIS A 32 7.70 9.60 7.03
N ALA A 33 8.30 8.54 7.60
CA ALA A 33 8.76 7.39 6.82
C ALA A 33 7.57 6.67 6.14
N TYR A 34 6.49 6.45 6.89
CA TYR A 34 5.23 5.90 6.38
C TYR A 34 4.63 6.73 5.25
N LEU A 35 4.38 8.02 5.50
CA LEU A 35 3.77 8.92 4.50
C LEU A 35 4.63 9.02 3.24
N ARG A 36 5.96 9.04 3.38
CA ARG A 36 6.87 9.04 2.23
C ARG A 36 6.73 7.76 1.41
N ALA A 37 6.72 6.59 2.06
CA ALA A 37 6.64 5.32 1.34
C ALA A 37 5.30 5.16 0.62
N ASP A 38 4.18 5.50 1.28
CA ASP A 38 2.86 5.51 0.66
C ASP A 38 2.82 6.44 -0.56
N VAL A 39 3.23 7.71 -0.39
CA VAL A 39 3.21 8.68 -1.50
C VAL A 39 4.05 8.21 -2.69
N LEU A 40 5.23 7.60 -2.45
CA LEU A 40 6.08 7.08 -3.53
C LEU A 40 5.45 5.88 -4.23
N GLN A 41 4.87 4.94 -3.48
CA GLN A 41 4.15 3.79 -4.03
C GLN A 41 2.98 4.25 -4.92
N GLN A 42 2.18 5.19 -4.41
CA GLN A 42 1.04 5.75 -5.14
C GLN A 42 1.47 6.55 -6.38
N ALA A 43 2.56 7.31 -6.28
CA ALA A 43 3.09 8.03 -7.43
C ALA A 43 3.52 7.06 -8.54
N ASP A 44 4.14 5.93 -8.20
CA ASP A 44 4.58 4.97 -9.23
C ASP A 44 3.40 4.27 -9.93
N LEU A 45 2.30 4.04 -9.20
CA LEU A 45 1.05 3.49 -9.76
C LEU A 45 0.37 4.42 -10.78
N GLU A 46 0.49 5.73 -10.61
CA GLU A 46 -0.22 6.72 -11.44
C GLU A 46 0.66 7.35 -12.52
N ILE A 47 1.94 7.61 -12.22
CA ILE A 47 2.82 8.38 -13.12
C ILE A 47 4.25 7.82 -13.24
N GLY A 48 4.58 6.72 -12.57
CA GLY A 48 5.93 6.18 -12.56
C GLY A 48 6.16 5.03 -13.54
N ALA A 49 7.18 4.23 -13.24
CA ALA A 49 7.64 3.15 -14.11
C ALA A 49 6.60 2.04 -14.22
N TYR A 50 5.95 1.68 -13.10
CA TYR A 50 4.87 0.70 -13.10
C TYR A 50 3.67 1.17 -13.93
N ALA A 51 3.23 2.42 -13.78
CA ALA A 51 2.14 2.99 -14.58
C ALA A 51 2.41 2.87 -16.09
N GLY A 52 3.61 3.25 -16.54
CA GLY A 52 4.02 3.16 -17.94
C GLY A 52 4.09 1.72 -18.45
N ALA A 53 4.66 0.80 -17.67
CA ALA A 53 4.72 -0.62 -18.02
C ALA A 53 3.32 -1.25 -18.11
N ASN A 54 2.43 -0.91 -17.19
CA ASN A 54 1.05 -1.38 -17.19
C ASN A 54 0.26 -0.86 -18.41
N GLU A 55 0.48 0.38 -18.83
CA GLU A 55 -0.12 0.90 -20.07
C GLU A 55 0.34 0.11 -21.30
N VAL A 56 1.64 -0.22 -21.39
CA VAL A 56 2.18 -1.06 -22.46
C VAL A 56 1.53 -2.45 -22.45
N LEU A 57 1.39 -3.07 -21.28
CA LEU A 57 0.71 -4.37 -21.13
C LEU A 57 -0.75 -4.29 -21.58
N LEU A 58 -1.47 -3.25 -21.19
CA LEU A 58 -2.88 -3.06 -21.56
C LEU A 58 -3.05 -2.93 -23.08
N ARG A 59 -2.22 -2.11 -23.74
CA ARG A 59 -2.24 -1.97 -25.20
C ARG A 59 -1.94 -3.29 -25.90
N ARG A 60 -0.99 -4.08 -25.40
CA ARG A 60 -0.70 -5.41 -25.94
C ARG A 60 -1.87 -6.38 -25.76
N ARG A 61 -2.54 -6.37 -24.60
CA ARG A 61 -3.75 -7.17 -24.37
C ARG A 61 -4.85 -6.83 -25.37
N TRP A 62 -5.08 -5.55 -25.64
CA TRP A 62 -6.05 -5.11 -26.66
C TRP A 62 -5.67 -5.54 -28.08
N ALA A 63 -4.38 -5.48 -28.43
CA ALA A 63 -3.91 -5.96 -29.72
C ALA A 63 -4.17 -7.47 -29.90
N LEU A 64 -3.95 -8.28 -28.85
CA LEU A 64 -4.22 -9.71 -28.89
C LEU A 64 -5.72 -10.02 -28.92
N GLU A 65 -6.54 -9.28 -28.18
CA GLU A 65 -8.00 -9.40 -28.24
C GLU A 65 -8.53 -9.00 -29.63
N THR A 66 -7.93 -8.00 -30.28
CA THR A 66 -8.27 -7.63 -31.66
C THR A 66 -7.86 -8.73 -32.66
N LYS A 67 -6.70 -9.35 -32.46
CA LYS A 67 -6.16 -10.40 -33.34
C LYS A 67 -6.89 -11.73 -33.21
N TYR A 68 -7.23 -12.15 -32.00
CA TYR A 68 -7.74 -13.49 -31.69
C TYR A 68 -9.19 -13.51 -31.18
N GLY A 69 -9.79 -12.34 -30.93
CA GLY A 69 -11.14 -12.20 -30.40
C GLY A 69 -11.23 -12.22 -28.87
N LYS A 70 -12.46 -12.08 -28.35
CA LYS A 70 -12.74 -12.19 -26.91
C LYS A 70 -12.31 -13.56 -26.39
N GLY A 71 -11.70 -13.58 -25.20
CA GLY A 71 -11.17 -14.81 -24.63
C GLY A 71 -9.90 -15.32 -25.31
N TRP A 72 -9.17 -14.46 -26.02
CA TRP A 72 -7.92 -14.78 -26.75
C TRP A 72 -6.91 -15.63 -25.95
N ARG A 73 -6.89 -15.53 -24.62
CA ARG A 73 -6.04 -16.37 -23.76
C ARG A 73 -6.27 -17.88 -23.92
N GLN A 74 -7.47 -18.29 -24.31
CA GLN A 74 -7.84 -19.68 -24.56
C GLN A 74 -7.57 -20.11 -26.02
N HIS A 75 -7.23 -19.15 -26.90
CA HIS A 75 -6.99 -19.44 -28.30
C HIS A 75 -5.63 -20.16 -28.46
N PRO A 76 -5.58 -21.35 -29.08
CA PRO A 76 -4.34 -22.16 -29.14
C PRO A 76 -3.14 -21.43 -29.77
N ALA A 77 -3.40 -20.58 -30.77
CA ALA A 77 -2.34 -19.83 -31.45
C ALA A 77 -1.77 -18.65 -30.65
N ALA A 78 -2.39 -18.27 -29.53
CA ALA A 78 -1.95 -17.15 -28.69
C ALA A 78 -1.00 -17.58 -27.56
N GLY A 79 -0.67 -18.87 -27.44
CA GLY A 79 0.05 -19.42 -26.28
C GLY A 79 1.40 -18.75 -26.01
N ASN A 80 2.18 -18.46 -27.05
CA ASN A 80 3.47 -17.80 -26.90
C ASN A 80 3.29 -16.34 -26.45
N GLU A 81 2.40 -15.58 -27.09
CA GLU A 81 2.14 -14.19 -26.69
C GLU A 81 1.52 -14.08 -25.29
N CYS A 82 0.69 -15.05 -24.87
CA CYS A 82 0.21 -15.16 -23.49
C CYS A 82 1.38 -15.29 -22.51
N HIS A 83 2.28 -16.24 -22.78
CA HIS A 83 3.42 -16.51 -21.91
C HIS A 83 4.36 -15.31 -21.81
N GLU A 84 4.64 -14.65 -22.93
CA GLU A 84 5.44 -13.41 -22.94
C GLU A 84 4.78 -12.28 -22.13
N LEU A 85 3.46 -12.11 -22.26
CA LEU A 85 2.74 -11.10 -21.48
C LEU A 85 2.72 -11.39 -19.99
N ASP A 86 2.51 -12.64 -19.59
CA ASP A 86 2.50 -13.03 -18.19
C ASP A 86 3.91 -12.89 -17.60
N ALA A 87 4.97 -13.23 -18.34
CA ALA A 87 6.35 -13.00 -17.92
C ALA A 87 6.68 -11.50 -17.75
N MET A 88 6.25 -10.66 -18.70
CA MET A 88 6.42 -9.20 -18.59
C MET A 88 5.65 -8.62 -17.39
N SER A 89 4.41 -9.06 -17.18
CA SER A 89 3.59 -8.66 -16.02
C SER A 89 4.32 -9.03 -14.73
N LYS A 90 4.82 -10.26 -14.62
CA LYS A 90 5.53 -10.73 -13.44
C LYS A 90 6.78 -9.91 -13.14
N VAL A 91 7.61 -9.61 -14.14
CA VAL A 91 8.83 -8.80 -13.95
C VAL A 91 8.49 -7.39 -13.46
N MET A 92 7.42 -6.79 -14.01
CA MET A 92 6.93 -5.48 -13.58
C MET A 92 6.41 -5.53 -12.12
N ASP A 93 5.58 -6.51 -11.80
CA ASP A 93 4.99 -6.67 -10.46
C ASP A 93 6.08 -6.94 -9.41
N ASP A 94 7.01 -7.85 -9.70
CA ASP A 94 8.13 -8.18 -8.80
C ASP A 94 9.02 -6.95 -8.53
N ALA A 95 9.27 -6.12 -9.55
CA ALA A 95 10.03 -4.88 -9.38
C ALA A 95 9.29 -3.86 -8.52
N TRP A 96 8.00 -3.63 -8.78
CA TRP A 96 7.20 -2.67 -8.01
C TRP A 96 7.01 -3.11 -6.55
N VAL A 97 6.80 -4.41 -6.32
CA VAL A 97 6.74 -4.98 -4.98
C VAL A 97 8.04 -4.74 -4.23
N ARG A 98 9.19 -5.03 -4.85
CA ARG A 98 10.50 -4.84 -4.23
C ARG A 98 10.79 -3.36 -3.93
N ASP A 99 10.50 -2.47 -4.88
CA ASP A 99 10.95 -1.08 -4.83
C ASP A 99 10.00 -0.18 -4.04
N PHE A 100 8.71 -0.54 -3.92
CA PHE A 100 7.69 0.30 -3.28
C PHE A 100 6.85 -0.42 -2.24
N CYS A 101 6.27 -1.59 -2.54
CA CYS A 101 5.36 -2.26 -1.60
C CYS A 101 6.07 -2.78 -0.34
N ALA A 102 7.19 -3.48 -0.49
CA ALA A 102 7.94 -4.02 0.64
C ALA A 102 8.51 -2.91 1.55
N PRO A 103 9.08 -1.81 1.02
CA PRO A 103 9.42 -0.65 1.84
C PRO A 103 8.23 -0.07 2.58
N PHE A 104 7.06 0.07 1.91
CA PHE A 104 5.82 0.56 2.51
C PHE A 104 5.35 -0.33 3.66
N TRP A 105 5.19 -1.64 3.43
CA TRP A 105 4.76 -2.59 4.47
C TRP A 105 5.67 -2.55 5.70
N ARG A 106 6.99 -2.49 5.48
CA ARG A 106 7.95 -2.36 6.59
C ARG A 106 7.68 -1.12 7.43
N VAL A 107 7.52 0.05 6.81
CA VAL A 107 7.31 1.29 7.57
C VAL A 107 5.92 1.38 8.19
N SER A 108 4.88 0.77 7.59
CA SER A 108 3.56 0.61 8.21
C SER A 108 3.65 -0.19 9.50
N ARG A 109 4.39 -1.31 9.51
CA ARG A 109 4.65 -2.10 10.71
C ARG A 109 5.44 -1.32 11.76
N GLU A 110 6.50 -0.63 11.35
CA GLU A 110 7.31 0.20 12.26
C GLU A 110 6.46 1.28 12.94
N LEU A 111 5.58 1.96 12.20
CA LEU A 111 4.67 2.97 12.74
C LEU A 111 3.60 2.35 13.66
N ALA A 112 3.03 1.20 13.29
CA ALA A 112 2.07 0.49 14.15
C ALA A 112 2.68 0.14 15.51
N LEU A 113 3.95 -0.30 15.54
CA LEU A 113 4.67 -0.63 16.77
C LEU A 113 5.17 0.58 17.55
N THR A 114 5.24 1.76 16.94
CA THR A 114 5.71 2.99 17.61
C THR A 114 4.60 3.52 18.53
N PRO A 115 4.82 3.67 19.85
CA PRO A 115 3.77 4.12 20.78
C PRO A 115 3.11 5.43 20.34
N SER A 116 1.77 5.48 20.38
CA SER A 116 1.01 6.65 19.95
C SER A 116 1.13 7.79 20.97
N PRO A 117 1.65 8.99 20.64
CA PRO A 117 1.87 10.03 21.63
C PRO A 117 0.58 10.66 22.17
N THR A 118 -0.53 10.54 21.44
CA THR A 118 -1.83 11.14 21.77
C THR A 118 -2.99 10.22 21.43
N MET A 119 -4.18 10.54 21.95
CA MET A 119 -5.42 9.85 21.58
C MET A 119 -5.72 9.93 20.08
N ALA A 120 -5.45 11.09 19.46
CA ALA A 120 -5.60 11.26 18.02
C ALA A 120 -4.64 10.34 17.23
N ALA A 121 -3.39 10.19 17.70
CA ALA A 121 -2.42 9.27 17.11
C ALA A 121 -2.85 7.80 17.23
N ALA A 122 -3.42 7.40 18.37
CA ALA A 122 -3.95 6.05 18.56
C ALA A 122 -5.13 5.74 17.63
N ILE A 123 -6.06 6.70 17.45
CA ILE A 123 -7.19 6.56 16.52
C ILE A 123 -6.70 6.48 15.06
N PHE A 124 -5.74 7.33 14.69
CA PHE A 124 -5.11 7.25 13.37
C PHE A 124 -4.43 5.89 13.16
N LYS A 125 -3.65 5.41 14.14
CA LYS A 125 -2.99 4.10 14.08
C LYS A 125 -4.00 2.97 13.86
N ALA A 126 -5.13 2.98 14.57
CA ALA A 126 -6.18 1.98 14.38
C ALA A 126 -6.72 1.99 12.94
N SER A 127 -6.98 3.19 12.40
CA SER A 127 -7.45 3.36 11.01
C SER A 127 -6.42 2.88 9.98
N MET A 128 -5.13 3.15 10.24
CA MET A 128 -4.03 2.69 9.39
C MET A 128 -3.87 1.16 9.42
N ILE A 129 -3.90 0.55 10.61
CA ILE A 129 -3.82 -0.92 10.78
C ILE A 129 -4.92 -1.62 9.98
N GLU A 130 -6.15 -1.08 10.00
CA GLU A 130 -7.27 -1.61 9.22
C GLU A 130 -7.07 -1.40 7.72
N ALA A 131 -6.70 -0.18 7.31
CA ALA A 131 -6.56 0.17 5.88
C ALA A 131 -5.42 -0.59 5.19
N ASP A 132 -4.33 -0.84 5.90
CA ASP A 132 -3.14 -1.54 5.42
C ASP A 132 -3.21 -3.05 5.67
N ASP A 133 -4.30 -3.52 6.29
CA ASP A 133 -4.54 -4.93 6.63
C ASP A 133 -3.42 -5.58 7.45
N LEU A 134 -2.80 -4.80 8.36
CA LEU A 134 -1.66 -5.27 9.16
C LEU A 134 -2.01 -6.44 10.10
N ALA A 135 -3.30 -6.62 10.40
CA ALA A 135 -3.76 -7.77 11.18
C ALA A 135 -3.55 -9.11 10.45
N ASN A 136 -3.49 -9.10 9.11
CA ASN A 136 -3.24 -10.26 8.27
C ASN A 136 -1.80 -10.33 7.72
N ASP A 137 -0.94 -9.38 8.09
CA ASP A 137 0.46 -9.36 7.69
C ASP A 137 1.25 -10.41 8.48
N SER A 138 1.74 -11.43 7.77
CA SER A 138 2.54 -12.51 8.37
C SER A 138 3.88 -12.06 8.94
N GLU A 139 4.39 -10.89 8.54
CA GLU A 139 5.63 -10.31 9.06
C GLU A 139 5.37 -9.33 10.21
N PHE A 140 4.11 -9.07 10.59
CA PHE A 140 3.80 -8.23 11.73
C PHE A 140 4.00 -9.00 13.04
N PRO A 141 4.95 -8.57 13.90
CA PRO A 141 5.42 -9.41 15.01
C PRO A 141 4.52 -9.36 16.26
N ALA A 142 3.39 -8.66 16.20
CA ALA A 142 2.53 -8.41 17.36
C ALA A 142 1.05 -8.60 17.01
N ASN A 143 0.22 -8.84 18.03
CA ASN A 143 -1.22 -8.77 17.86
C ASN A 143 -1.66 -7.31 17.75
N ALA A 144 -2.26 -6.95 16.62
CA ALA A 144 -2.68 -5.57 16.35
C ALA A 144 -3.64 -5.00 17.42
N MET A 145 -4.54 -5.82 17.98
CA MET A 145 -5.45 -5.39 19.04
C MET A 145 -4.72 -5.15 20.35
N GLU A 146 -3.71 -5.95 20.70
CA GLU A 146 -2.91 -5.75 21.91
C GLU A 146 -2.09 -4.46 21.82
N VAL A 147 -1.53 -4.16 20.64
CA VAL A 147 -0.82 -2.89 20.38
C VAL A 147 -1.74 -1.69 20.60
N LEU A 148 -2.97 -1.74 20.07
CA LEU A 148 -3.94 -0.67 20.24
C LEU A 148 -4.38 -0.54 21.70
N GLN A 149 -4.70 -1.66 22.38
CA GLN A 149 -5.08 -1.66 23.79
C GLN A 149 -3.98 -1.04 24.67
N ALA A 150 -2.71 -1.39 24.43
CA ALA A 150 -1.59 -0.84 25.17
C ALA A 150 -1.49 0.68 25.00
N ASP A 151 -1.69 1.20 23.79
CA ASP A 151 -1.72 2.64 23.54
C ASP A 151 -2.88 3.34 24.25
N PHE A 152 -4.11 2.82 24.11
CA PHE A 152 -5.29 3.43 24.74
C PHE A 152 -5.20 3.39 26.26
N ALA A 153 -4.78 2.27 26.86
CA ALA A 153 -4.62 2.15 28.31
C ALA A 153 -3.58 3.14 28.84
N ARG A 154 -2.41 3.24 28.19
CA ARG A 154 -1.36 4.21 28.56
C ARG A 154 -1.87 5.65 28.46
N LEU A 155 -2.62 5.98 27.41
CA LEU A 155 -3.13 7.33 27.19
C LEU A 155 -4.31 7.70 28.12
N ALA A 156 -5.05 6.70 28.60
CA ALA A 156 -6.11 6.89 29.60
C ALA A 156 -5.58 6.95 31.05
N GLY A 157 -4.31 6.61 31.29
CA GLY A 157 -3.73 6.52 32.63
C GLY A 157 -4.08 5.23 33.37
N GLU A 158 -4.39 4.16 32.64
CA GLU A 158 -4.81 2.85 33.16
C GLU A 158 -3.65 1.84 33.23
N ALA A 159 -2.46 2.22 32.77
CA ALA A 159 -1.27 1.37 32.65
C ALA A 159 -0.17 1.73 33.67
#